data_AF-A0A392PRQ0-F1
#
_entry.id   AF-A0A392PRQ0-F1
#
_cell.length_a   1.000
_cell.length_b   1.000
_cell.length_c   1.000
_cell.angle_alpha   90.00
_cell.angle_beta   90.00
_cell.angle_gamma   90.00
#
_symmetry.space_group_name_H-M   'P 1'
#
loop_
_entity.id
_entity.type
_entity.pdbx_description
1 polymer ?
#
loop_
_entity_poly.entity_id
_entity_poly.type
_entity_poly.pdbx_seq_one_letter_code
_entity_poly.pdbx_strand_id
1 'polypeptide(L)'
;MWPGILTATGKPQLIDGGIKLKPGQAINITAPEGWSGRFWGRRGCAFDTSGNGKCVTGDCGGKLKCAGAGGEPPASLAEFTLDSKEG
;
A
#
# COMPACT_ATOMS: atom_id res chain seq x y z
N MET A 1 8.51 -8.41 -3.63
CA MET A 1 7.95 -7.77 -2.40
C MET A 1 6.50 -7.38 -2.67
N TRP A 2 5.72 -7.05 -1.63
CA TRP A 2 4.35 -6.60 -1.80
C TRP A 2 4.18 -5.18 -1.26
N PRO A 3 4.18 -4.13 -2.10
CA PRO A 3 3.79 -2.81 -1.61
C PRO A 3 2.39 -2.84 -1.01
N GLY A 4 2.23 -2.18 0.13
CA GLY A 4 0.93 -1.78 0.68
C GLY A 4 0.68 -0.31 0.37
N ILE A 5 -0.57 0.04 0.10
CA ILE A 5 -0.99 1.40 -0.22
C ILE A 5 -2.19 1.73 0.67
N LEU A 6 -2.13 2.88 1.33
CA LEU A 6 -3.24 3.43 2.08
C LEU A 6 -3.52 4.84 1.56
N THR A 7 -4.68 4.99 0.94
CA THR A 7 -5.23 6.30 0.58
C THR A 7 -5.99 6.90 1.76
N ALA A 8 -5.84 8.20 1.99
CA ALA A 8 -6.61 8.94 2.99
C ALA A 8 -8.13 8.90 2.69
N THR A 9 -8.93 9.18 3.70
CA THR A 9 -10.39 9.22 3.60
C THR A 9 -10.87 10.21 2.53
N GLY A 10 -11.93 9.84 1.83
CA GLY A 10 -12.54 10.69 0.79
C GLY A 10 -11.89 10.61 -0.59
N LYS A 11 -10.86 9.77 -0.78
CA LYS A 11 -10.23 9.50 -2.08
C LYS A 11 -10.29 7.99 -2.43
N PRO A 12 -10.34 7.62 -3.73
CA PRO A 12 -10.37 6.22 -4.14
C PRO A 12 -9.04 5.51 -3.81
N GLN A 13 -9.09 4.24 -3.40
CA GLN A 13 -7.88 3.45 -3.16
C GLN A 13 -7.11 3.21 -4.45
N LEU A 14 -5.80 3.44 -4.42
CA LEU A 14 -4.91 3.11 -5.53
C LEU A 14 -4.55 1.62 -5.51
N ILE A 15 -4.62 0.97 -6.68
CA ILE A 15 -4.25 -0.44 -6.90
C ILE A 15 -4.86 -1.37 -5.83
N ASP A 16 -6.12 -1.14 -5.46
CA ASP A 16 -6.85 -1.87 -4.42
C ASP A 16 -6.09 -2.01 -3.07
N GLY A 17 -5.19 -1.08 -2.77
CA GLY A 17 -4.41 -1.07 -1.53
C GLY A 17 -3.13 -1.93 -1.56
N GLY A 18 -2.75 -2.52 -2.69
CA GLY A 18 -1.46 -3.21 -2.81
C GLY A 18 -1.30 -4.12 -4.03
N ILE A 19 -0.06 -4.48 -4.32
CA ILE A 19 0.32 -5.28 -5.49
C ILE A 19 1.52 -6.17 -5.19
N LYS A 20 1.74 -7.21 -5.99
CA LYS A 20 2.97 -8.01 -5.97
C LYS A 20 3.96 -7.48 -7.00
N LEU A 21 5.17 -7.15 -6.56
CA LEU A 21 6.29 -6.81 -7.45
C LEU A 21 7.35 -7.92 -7.41
N LYS A 22 7.73 -8.43 -8.59
CA LYS A 22 8.90 -9.29 -8.77
C LYS A 22 10.20 -8.46 -8.64
N PRO A 23 11.35 -9.09 -8.35
CA PRO A 23 12.64 -8.40 -8.40
C PRO A 23 12.83 -7.67 -9.74
N GLY A 24 13.25 -6.40 -9.70
CA GLY A 24 13.44 -5.56 -10.89
C GLY A 24 12.14 -5.05 -11.56
N GLN A 25 10.97 -5.50 -11.11
CA GLN A 25 9.70 -5.02 -11.65
C GLN A 25 9.35 -3.63 -11.10
N ALA A 26 8.98 -2.74 -12.01
CA ALA A 26 8.43 -1.42 -11.69
C ALA A 26 7.00 -1.30 -12.24
N ILE A 27 6.22 -0.40 -11.63
CA ILE A 27 4.90 0.00 -12.09
C ILE A 27 4.77 1.51 -11.93
N ASN A 28 3.93 2.12 -12.75
CA ASN A 28 3.54 3.51 -12.60
C ASN A 28 2.14 3.58 -12.00
N ILE A 29 1.94 4.46 -11.02
CA ILE A 29 0.65 4.69 -10.37
C ILE A 29 0.31 6.17 -10.55
N THR A 30 -0.84 6.46 -11.15
CA THR A 30 -1.37 7.82 -11.25
C THR A 30 -2.32 8.07 -10.10
N ALA A 31 -2.01 9.06 -9.24
CA ALA A 31 -2.88 9.48 -8.17
C ALA A 31 -3.88 10.54 -8.66
N PRO A 32 -5.13 10.56 -8.13
CA PRO A 32 -6.08 11.63 -8.43
C PRO A 32 -5.62 12.95 -7.78
N GLU A 33 -6.17 14.07 -8.26
CA GLU A 33 -5.91 15.39 -7.70
C GLU A 33 -6.25 15.45 -6.19
N GLY A 34 -5.39 16.11 -5.42
CA GLY A 34 -5.49 16.26 -3.97
C GLY A 34 -5.34 14.94 -3.22
N TRP A 35 -4.70 13.93 -3.80
CA TRP A 35 -4.47 12.65 -3.13
C TRP A 35 -3.46 12.79 -2.01
N SER A 36 -3.80 12.23 -0.85
CA SER A 36 -2.86 12.02 0.24
C SER A 36 -2.91 10.57 0.70
N GLY A 37 -1.77 10.07 1.15
CA GLY A 37 -1.66 8.68 1.54
C GLY A 37 -0.23 8.24 1.78
N ARG A 38 -0.08 6.93 1.94
CA ARG A 38 1.21 6.33 2.24
C ARG A 38 1.41 4.99 1.55
N PHE A 39 2.68 4.71 1.28
CA PHE A 39 3.18 3.45 0.75
C PHE A 39 4.12 2.82 1.77
N TRP A 40 4.16 1.49 1.80
CA TRP A 40 5.15 0.75 2.59
C TRP A 40 5.48 -0.59 1.96
N GLY A 41 6.60 -1.17 2.37
CA GLY A 41 7.03 -2.47 1.87
C GLY A 41 6.58 -3.62 2.77
N ARG A 42 5.99 -4.66 2.16
CA ARG A 42 5.72 -5.95 2.83
C ARG A 42 6.66 -7.03 2.34
N ARG A 43 7.23 -7.80 3.27
CA ARG A 43 8.21 -8.87 3.01
C ARG A 43 7.80 -10.17 3.68
N GLY A 44 8.27 -11.30 3.12
CA GLY A 44 7.95 -12.64 3.62
C GLY A 44 6.46 -12.98 3.56
N CYS A 45 5.76 -12.54 2.51
CA CYS A 45 4.31 -12.72 2.41
C CYS A 45 3.94 -14.06 1.79
N ALA A 46 2.95 -14.72 2.39
CA ALA A 46 2.26 -15.87 1.83
C ALA A 46 0.75 -15.60 1.87
N PHE A 47 0.07 -15.74 0.73
CA PHE A 47 -1.37 -15.56 0.59
C PHE A 47 -1.98 -16.78 -0.12
N ASP A 48 -3.19 -17.15 0.26
CA ASP A 48 -4.00 -18.16 -0.40
C ASP A 48 -4.68 -17.59 -1.68
N THR A 49 -5.44 -18.44 -2.37
CA THR A 49 -6.20 -18.06 -3.58
C THR A 49 -7.32 -17.06 -3.30
N SER A 50 -7.75 -16.95 -2.04
CA SER A 50 -8.78 -16.01 -1.58
C SER A 50 -8.17 -14.67 -1.15
N GLY A 51 -6.84 -14.52 -1.20
CA GLY A 51 -6.12 -13.32 -0.83
C GLY A 51 -5.91 -13.13 0.69
N ASN A 52 -6.15 -14.17 1.49
CA ASN A 52 -5.87 -14.17 2.92
C ASN A 52 -4.50 -14.77 3.20
N GLY A 53 -3.81 -14.31 4.23
CA GLY A 53 -2.45 -14.75 4.50
C GLY A 53 -1.76 -13.91 5.56
N LYS A 54 -0.44 -13.77 5.44
CA LYS A 54 0.37 -12.97 6.36
C LYS A 54 1.71 -12.57 5.73
N CYS A 55 2.20 -11.39 6.09
CA CYS A 55 3.57 -10.95 5.87
C CYS A 55 4.36 -10.91 7.18
N VAL A 56 5.69 -11.10 7.09
CA VAL A 56 6.58 -11.03 8.26
C VAL A 56 6.78 -9.58 8.72
N THR A 57 6.85 -8.64 7.78
CA THR A 57 6.96 -7.19 8.08
C THR A 57 5.95 -6.40 7.27
N GLY A 58 5.41 -5.33 7.85
CA GLY A 58 4.47 -4.42 7.19
C GLY A 58 3.11 -5.05 6.85
N ASP A 59 2.73 -6.15 7.50
CA ASP A 59 1.45 -6.81 7.24
C ASP A 59 0.27 -5.84 7.46
N CYS A 60 -0.85 -6.03 6.77
CA CYS A 60 -2.01 -5.13 6.86
C CYS A 60 -3.28 -5.88 7.26
N GLY A 61 -3.17 -6.75 8.26
CA GLY A 61 -4.28 -7.55 8.78
C GLY A 61 -4.52 -8.84 8.01
N GLY A 62 -3.45 -9.43 7.48
CA GLY A 62 -3.46 -10.72 6.80
C GLY A 62 -4.13 -10.72 5.43
N LYS A 63 -4.17 -9.57 4.75
CA LYS A 63 -4.85 -9.41 3.46
C LYS A 63 -3.88 -9.01 2.36
N LEU A 64 -4.06 -9.59 1.17
CA LEU A 64 -3.32 -9.20 -0.03
C LEU A 64 -3.58 -7.73 -0.38
N LYS A 65 -4.86 -7.33 -0.36
CA LYS A 65 -5.38 -5.98 -0.54
C LYS A 65 -5.66 -5.37 0.82
N CYS A 66 -4.96 -4.28 1.17
CA CYS A 66 -5.01 -3.76 2.54
C CYS A 66 -6.35 -3.13 2.93
N ALA A 67 -7.27 -2.89 2.00
CA ALA A 67 -8.67 -2.50 2.28
C ALA A 67 -8.82 -1.34 3.29
N GLY A 68 -7.91 -0.35 3.25
CA GLY A 68 -7.89 0.78 4.18
C GLY A 68 -7.12 0.54 5.49
N ALA A 69 -6.57 -0.66 5.71
CA ALA A 69 -5.65 -0.92 6.81
C ALA A 69 -4.24 -0.39 6.51
N GLY A 70 -3.57 0.12 7.55
CA GLY A 70 -2.15 0.47 7.49
C GLY A 70 -1.24 -0.75 7.69
N GLY A 71 0.03 -0.59 7.37
CA GLY A 71 1.06 -1.59 7.68
C GLY A 71 1.37 -1.65 9.18
N GLU A 72 1.41 -2.86 9.73
CA GLU A 72 1.83 -3.16 11.10
C GLU A 72 3.34 -2.91 11.26
N PRO A 73 3.77 -2.17 12.31
CA PRO A 73 5.19 -1.96 12.59
C PRO A 73 5.96 -3.27 12.85
N PRO A 74 7.23 -3.37 12.44
CA PRO A 74 8.02 -2.33 11.78
C PRO A 74 7.72 -2.23 10.28
N ALA A 75 7.48 -1.00 9.81
CA ALA A 75 7.26 -0.68 8.40
C ALA A 75 7.86 0.68 8.07
N SER A 76 8.77 0.74 7.09
CA SER A 76 9.22 2.00 6.52
C SER A 76 8.10 2.58 5.65
N LEU A 77 7.72 3.82 5.92
CA LEU A 77 6.64 4.52 5.23
C LEU A 77 7.20 5.57 4.27
N ALA A 78 6.57 5.70 3.11
CA ALA A 78 6.70 6.85 2.23
C ALA A 78 5.34 7.54 2.17
N GLU A 79 5.26 8.77 2.68
CA GLU A 79 4.01 9.53 2.82
C GLU A 79 3.99 10.69 1.84
N PHE A 80 2.83 10.94 1.24
CA PHE A 80 2.66 11.96 0.22
C PHE A 80 1.35 12.71 0.45
N THR A 81 1.39 14.01 0.20
CA THR A 81 0.22 14.87 0.04
C THR A 81 0.44 15.64 -1.26
N LEU A 82 -0.37 15.34 -2.27
CA LEU A 82 -0.29 15.96 -3.58
C LEU A 82 -1.26 17.15 -3.66
N ASP A 83 -0.92 18.12 -4.50
CA ASP A 83 -1.69 19.34 -4.73
C ASP A 83 -1.95 20.15 -3.45
N SER A 84 -1.07 20.00 -2.45
CA SER A 84 -1.04 20.91 -1.31
C SER A 84 -0.75 22.31 -1.84
N LYS A 85 -1.71 23.23 -1.67
CA LYS A 85 -1.44 24.66 -1.85
C LYS A 85 -0.42 25.04 -0.78
N GLU A 86 0.82 25.23 -1.18
CA GLU A 86 1.74 26.09 -0.42
C GLU A 86 1.09 27.48 -0.41
N GLY A 87 0.73 27.95 0.78
CA GLY A 87 0.25 29.32 0.98
C GLY A 87 1.38 30.32 0.82
#